data_AF-A0A453RU21-F1
#
_entry.id   AF-A0A453RU21-F1
#
_cell.length_a   1.000
_cell.length_b   1.000
_cell.length_c   1.000
_cell.angle_alpha   90.00
_cell.angle_beta   90.00
_cell.angle_gamma   90.00
#
_symmetry.space_group_name_H-M   'P 1'
#
loop_
_entity.id
_entity.type
_entity.pdbx_description
1 polymer ?
#
loop_
_entity_poly.entity_id
_entity_poly.type
_entity_poly.pdbx_seq_one_letter_code
_entity_poly.pdbx_strand_id
1 'polypeptide(L)'
;MDGQLFLIKHLLILREQIAPFEIEFSVTHKELDFSHLLDHLRRILRGQVSLFDWSRSTSLARTFSPRILENQIDARKELEKGLKSTCEEFIMSITKLVVDPMLSFVTKVTAVKVALSSGSQGQNLDSVLAKPLKTQAFASPDKVAELVQKVGTAIQQDLPKAMTKLMLYLQNPSTRLIIFKPIKSNIVEAHIQLQSLLNSEYSAEEIQSIGMLSISDLQSQLDSLL
;
A
#
# COMPACT_ATOMS: atom_id res chain seq x y z
N MET A 1 -13.54 5.79 -6.44
CA MET A 1 -13.43 7.09 -5.74
C MET A 1 -14.60 7.33 -4.79
N ASP A 2 -15.83 7.63 -5.26
CA ASP A 2 -16.94 8.00 -4.37
C ASP A 2 -17.33 6.89 -3.38
N GLY A 3 -17.30 5.61 -3.81
CA GLY A 3 -17.55 4.47 -2.91
C GLY A 3 -16.50 4.32 -1.79
N GLN A 4 -15.22 4.58 -2.09
CA GLN A 4 -14.15 4.53 -1.08
C GLN A 4 -14.27 5.68 -0.08
N LEU A 5 -14.56 6.90 -0.55
CA LEU A 5 -14.80 8.06 0.31
C LEU A 5 -16.04 7.88 1.19
N PHE A 6 -17.11 7.30 0.62
CA PHE A 6 -18.29 6.91 1.37
C PHE A 6 -17.93 5.92 2.48
N LEU A 7 -17.17 4.87 2.16
CA LEU A 7 -16.76 3.87 3.15
C LEU A 7 -15.88 4.49 4.25
N ILE A 8 -14.86 5.28 3.90
CA ILE A 8 -14.01 6.00 4.87
C ILE A 8 -14.86 6.85 5.82
N LYS A 9 -15.82 7.62 5.28
CA LYS A 9 -16.73 8.44 6.08
C LYS A 9 -17.51 7.59 7.10
N HIS A 10 -18.08 6.46 6.66
CA HIS A 10 -18.91 5.62 7.53
C HIS A 10 -18.09 4.83 8.54
N LEU A 11 -16.86 4.39 8.19
CA LEU A 11 -15.95 3.75 9.14
C LEU A 11 -15.48 4.75 10.22
N LEU A 12 -15.25 6.01 9.87
CA LEU A 12 -14.94 7.06 10.84
C LEU A 12 -16.11 7.34 11.78
N ILE A 13 -17.34 7.39 11.26
CA ILE A 13 -18.55 7.55 12.08
C ILE A 13 -18.71 6.34 13.01
N LEU A 14 -18.54 5.12 12.48
CA LEU A 14 -18.64 3.90 13.27
C LEU A 14 -17.60 3.87 14.38
N ARG A 15 -16.36 4.31 14.09
CA ARG A 15 -15.27 4.43 15.07
C ARG A 15 -15.65 5.34 16.23
N GLU A 16 -16.24 6.49 15.93
CA GLU A 16 -16.71 7.43 16.95
C GLU A 16 -17.87 6.86 17.78
N GLN A 17 -18.79 6.14 17.12
CA GLN A 17 -19.95 5.53 17.77
C GLN A 17 -19.59 4.34 18.66
N ILE A 18 -18.54 3.58 18.35
CA ILE A 18 -18.10 2.45 19.20
C ILE A 18 -17.19 2.87 20.36
N ALA A 19 -16.56 4.05 20.27
CA ALA A 19 -15.70 4.58 21.33
C ALA A 19 -16.33 4.61 22.74
N PRO A 20 -17.63 4.95 22.93
CA PRO A 20 -18.25 4.91 24.27
C PRO A 20 -18.54 3.50 24.80
N PHE A 21 -18.41 2.43 24.00
CA PHE A 21 -18.81 1.07 24.38
C PHE A 21 -17.62 0.14 24.70
N GLU A 22 -16.45 0.69 25.02
CA GLU A 22 -15.17 -0.03 25.21
C GLU A 22 -15.20 -1.23 26.18
N ILE A 23 -16.22 -1.35 27.04
CA ILE A 23 -16.34 -2.43 28.03
C ILE A 23 -17.21 -3.60 27.52
N GLU A 24 -18.22 -3.34 26.67
CA GLU A 24 -19.20 -4.36 26.25
C GLU A 24 -18.79 -5.16 25.00
N PHE A 25 -17.84 -4.66 24.19
CA PHE A 25 -17.39 -5.33 22.96
C PHE A 25 -16.25 -6.34 23.15
N SER A 26 -15.75 -6.53 24.38
CA SER A 26 -14.78 -7.57 24.70
C SER A 26 -15.49 -8.91 24.96
N VAL A 27 -16.18 -9.44 23.96
CA VAL A 27 -16.74 -10.79 24.06
C VAL A 27 -15.59 -11.79 24.02
N THR A 28 -15.20 -12.27 25.19
CA THR A 28 -14.23 -13.36 25.32
C THR A 28 -14.89 -14.65 24.85
N HIS A 29 -14.71 -14.99 23.58
CA HIS A 29 -15.02 -16.33 23.11
C HIS A 29 -14.00 -17.28 23.74
N LYS A 30 -14.45 -17.96 24.81
CA LYS A 30 -13.70 -19.04 25.45
C LYS A 30 -13.94 -20.30 24.65
N GLU A 31 -13.04 -20.61 23.75
CA GLU A 31 -13.02 -21.90 23.10
C GLU A 31 -12.13 -22.85 23.90
N LEU A 32 -12.63 -24.07 24.11
CA LEU A 32 -11.87 -25.12 24.78
C LEU A 32 -11.04 -25.83 23.72
N ASP A 33 -9.72 -25.69 23.79
CA ASP A 33 -8.81 -26.39 22.90
C ASP A 33 -8.52 -27.80 23.44
N PHE A 34 -8.95 -28.80 22.66
CA PHE A 34 -8.77 -30.22 22.94
C PHE A 34 -7.63 -30.86 22.13
N SER A 35 -6.90 -30.08 21.31
CA SER A 35 -5.88 -30.60 20.39
C SER A 35 -4.79 -31.40 21.13
N HIS A 36 -4.38 -30.89 22.30
CA HIS A 36 -3.42 -31.59 23.17
C HIS A 36 -3.97 -32.87 23.80
N LEU A 37 -5.29 -32.99 24.00
CA LEU A 37 -5.91 -34.20 24.54
C LEU A 37 -5.93 -35.32 23.52
N LEU A 38 -6.14 -35.01 22.24
CA LEU A 38 -6.11 -35.99 21.17
C LEU A 38 -4.73 -36.64 21.03
N ASP A 39 -3.65 -35.87 21.19
CA ASP A 39 -2.29 -36.42 21.16
C ASP A 39 -1.97 -37.28 22.39
N HIS A 40 -2.50 -36.91 23.57
CA HIS A 40 -2.38 -37.72 24.77
C HIS A 40 -3.15 -39.05 24.64
N LEU A 41 -4.37 -39.01 24.12
CA LEU A 41 -5.18 -40.22 23.85
C LEU A 41 -4.53 -41.13 22.81
N ARG A 42 -3.93 -40.56 21.75
CA ARG A 42 -3.18 -41.34 20.75
C ARG A 42 -1.94 -42.02 21.34
N ARG A 43 -1.23 -41.37 22.27
CA ARG A 43 -0.07 -41.95 22.97
C ARG A 43 -0.47 -43.07 23.94
N ILE A 44 -1.62 -42.94 24.60
CA ILE A 44 -2.21 -43.97 25.45
C ILE A 44 -2.64 -45.18 24.61
N LEU A 45 -3.32 -44.97 23.48
CA LEU A 45 -3.74 -46.04 22.57
C LEU A 45 -2.54 -46.80 21.97
N ARG A 46 -1.40 -46.12 21.79
CA ARG A 46 -0.14 -46.72 21.36
C ARG A 46 0.64 -47.44 22.48
N GLY A 47 0.07 -47.52 23.69
CA GLY A 47 0.66 -48.23 24.83
C GLY A 47 1.91 -47.55 25.40
N GLN A 48 2.19 -46.30 25.04
CA GLN A 48 3.37 -45.56 25.50
C GLN A 48 3.16 -44.92 26.88
N VAL A 49 1.96 -45.05 27.48
CA VAL A 49 1.60 -44.51 28.79
C VAL A 49 0.82 -45.60 29.55
N SER A 50 1.23 -45.88 30.79
CA SER A 50 0.62 -46.92 31.62
C SER A 50 -0.81 -46.54 32.03
N LEU A 51 -1.79 -47.41 31.73
CA LEU A 51 -3.19 -47.25 32.13
C LEU A 51 -3.39 -47.32 33.66
N PHE A 52 -2.39 -47.80 34.41
CA PHE A 52 -2.47 -47.94 35.87
C PHE A 52 -2.16 -46.66 36.64
N ASP A 53 -1.49 -45.68 36.05
CA ASP A 53 -1.32 -44.32 36.63
C ASP A 53 -2.61 -43.48 36.53
N TRP A 54 -3.61 -43.96 35.79
CA TRP A 54 -4.95 -43.36 35.65
C TRP A 54 -5.75 -43.41 36.96
N SER A 55 -5.51 -44.42 37.81
CA SER A 55 -6.26 -44.67 39.05
C SER A 55 -5.92 -43.70 40.19
N ARG A 56 -4.84 -42.93 40.10
CA ARG A 56 -4.56 -41.86 41.07
C ARG A 56 -5.37 -40.64 40.66
N SER A 57 -6.53 -40.48 41.32
CA SER A 57 -7.59 -39.49 41.10
C SER A 57 -7.19 -38.02 40.94
N THR A 58 -5.91 -37.68 41.05
CA THR A 58 -5.33 -36.33 40.91
C THR A 58 -4.63 -36.08 39.57
N SER A 59 -4.42 -37.10 38.72
CA SER A 59 -3.77 -36.95 37.40
C SER A 59 -4.77 -36.61 36.28
N LEU A 60 -6.01 -37.13 36.35
CA LEU A 60 -7.02 -36.94 35.31
C LEU A 60 -7.45 -35.49 35.13
N ALA A 61 -7.73 -34.79 36.23
CA ALA A 61 -8.13 -33.39 36.18
C ALA A 61 -7.03 -32.46 35.64
N ARG A 62 -5.76 -32.84 35.82
CA ARG A 62 -4.61 -32.05 35.37
C ARG A 62 -4.19 -32.37 33.93
N THR A 63 -4.35 -33.62 33.49
CA THR A 63 -4.00 -34.07 32.13
C THR A 63 -5.13 -33.86 31.13
N PHE A 64 -6.39 -33.88 31.56
CA PHE A 64 -7.57 -33.63 30.72
C PHE A 64 -8.17 -32.22 30.90
N SER A 65 -7.48 -31.32 31.59
CA SER A 65 -7.92 -29.92 31.65
C SER A 65 -7.79 -29.32 30.25
N PRO A 66 -8.89 -28.92 29.60
CA PRO A 66 -8.80 -28.21 28.34
C PRO A 66 -8.07 -26.89 28.55
N ARG A 67 -7.26 -26.49 27.58
CA ARG A 67 -6.67 -25.15 27.58
C ARG A 67 -7.77 -24.18 27.14
N ILE A 68 -7.93 -23.10 27.89
CA ILE A 68 -8.85 -22.02 27.53
C ILE A 68 -8.12 -21.16 26.52
N LEU A 69 -8.55 -21.21 25.26
CA LEU A 69 -8.15 -20.24 24.25
C LEU A 69 -9.17 -19.09 24.31
N GLU A 70 -8.71 -17.94 24.80
CA GLU A 70 -9.48 -16.72 24.75
C GLU A 70 -9.21 -16.04 23.40
N ASN A 71 -10.14 -16.21 22.45
CA ASN A 71 -10.09 -15.47 21.20
C ASN A 71 -10.88 -14.17 21.38
N GLN A 72 -10.17 -13.07 21.67
CA GLN A 72 -10.78 -11.74 21.67
C GLN A 72 -10.83 -11.23 20.22
N ILE A 73 -11.96 -11.40 19.56
CA ILE A 73 -12.23 -10.76 18.27
C ILE A 73 -12.56 -9.30 18.56
N ASP A 74 -11.53 -8.47 18.55
CA ASP A 74 -11.67 -7.04 18.78
C ASP A 74 -12.27 -6.38 17.53
N ALA A 75 -13.58 -6.16 17.53
CA ALA A 75 -14.30 -5.48 16.46
C ALA A 75 -13.72 -4.08 16.15
N ARG A 76 -13.09 -3.43 17.15
CA ARG A 76 -12.36 -2.18 16.95
C ARG A 76 -11.10 -2.40 16.12
N LYS A 77 -10.34 -3.45 16.40
CA LYS A 77 -9.14 -3.79 15.63
C LYS A 77 -9.47 -4.10 14.18
N GLU A 78 -10.57 -4.81 13.92
CA GLU A 78 -11.03 -5.07 12.56
C GLU A 78 -11.51 -3.79 11.86
N LEU A 79 -12.25 -2.92 12.57
CA LEU A 79 -12.65 -1.62 12.07
C LEU A 79 -11.45 -0.73 11.69
N GLU A 80 -10.48 -0.60 12.59
CA GLU A 80 -9.26 0.19 12.36
C GLU A 80 -8.43 -0.37 11.19
N LYS A 81 -8.35 -1.70 11.08
CA LYS A 81 -7.70 -2.37 9.95
C LYS A 81 -8.43 -2.05 8.63
N GLY A 82 -9.75 -2.15 8.61
CA GLY A 82 -10.57 -1.82 7.43
C GLY A 82 -10.48 -0.36 7.03
N LEU A 83 -10.50 0.55 8.00
CA LEU A 83 -10.34 1.99 7.78
C LEU A 83 -8.98 2.30 7.17
N LYS A 84 -7.90 1.75 7.75
CA LYS A 84 -6.55 1.93 7.24
C LYS A 84 -6.40 1.40 5.81
N SER A 85 -6.86 0.17 5.55
CA SER A 85 -6.82 -0.43 4.20
C SER A 85 -7.57 0.43 3.17
N THR A 86 -8.77 0.89 3.51
CA THR A 86 -9.57 1.72 2.59
C THR A 86 -8.91 3.07 2.31
N CYS A 87 -8.30 3.69 3.32
CA CYS A 87 -7.52 4.92 3.16
C CYS A 87 -6.30 4.70 2.26
N GLU A 88 -5.55 3.62 2.47
CA GLU A 88 -4.38 3.27 1.64
C GLU A 88 -4.78 3.01 0.19
N GLU A 89 -5.86 2.26 -0.05
CA GLU A 89 -6.40 2.03 -1.38
C GLU A 89 -6.85 3.32 -2.09
N PHE A 90 -7.49 4.23 -1.34
CA PHE A 90 -7.87 5.54 -1.87
C PHE A 90 -6.63 6.37 -2.25
N ILE A 91 -5.64 6.46 -1.35
CA ILE A 91 -4.37 7.16 -1.59
C ILE A 91 -3.70 6.59 -2.85
N MET A 92 -3.57 5.27 -2.94
CA MET A 92 -2.97 4.61 -4.10
C MET A 92 -3.75 4.88 -5.38
N SER A 93 -5.09 4.88 -5.33
CA SER A 93 -5.93 5.18 -6.49
C SER A 93 -5.70 6.61 -7.01
N ILE A 94 -5.61 7.60 -6.13
CA ILE A 94 -5.36 8.99 -6.52
C ILE A 94 -3.93 9.18 -6.99
N THR A 95 -2.95 8.60 -6.30
CA THR A 95 -1.55 8.62 -6.73
C THR A 95 -1.42 8.03 -8.14
N LYS A 96 -1.99 6.86 -8.40
CA LYS A 96 -1.96 6.24 -9.74
C LYS A 96 -2.62 7.13 -10.79
N LEU A 97 -3.78 7.72 -10.51
CA LEU A 97 -4.45 8.63 -11.45
C LEU A 97 -3.52 9.74 -11.96
N VAL A 98 -2.62 10.24 -11.10
CA VAL A 98 -1.72 11.35 -11.43
C VAL A 98 -0.38 10.87 -12.00
N VAL A 99 0.28 9.90 -11.35
CA VAL A 99 1.68 9.55 -11.66
C VAL A 99 1.86 8.26 -12.43
N ASP A 100 0.79 7.54 -12.80
CA ASP A 100 0.90 6.30 -13.58
C ASP A 100 1.74 6.43 -14.87
N PRO A 101 1.63 7.52 -15.66
CA PRO A 101 2.49 7.71 -16.84
C PRO A 101 3.98 7.73 -16.48
N MET A 102 4.35 8.41 -15.39
CA MET A 102 5.74 8.48 -14.89
C MET A 102 6.23 7.14 -14.39
N LEU A 103 5.43 6.44 -13.59
CA LEU A 103 5.80 5.13 -13.05
C LEU A 103 5.95 4.08 -14.16
N SER A 104 5.07 4.10 -15.17
CA SER A 104 5.16 3.24 -16.36
C SER A 104 6.45 3.51 -17.15
N PHE A 105 6.87 4.77 -17.26
CA PHE A 105 8.13 5.12 -17.92
C PHE A 105 9.35 4.68 -17.12
N VAL A 106 9.41 4.98 -15.82
CA VAL A 106 10.52 4.59 -14.95
C VAL A 106 10.69 3.06 -14.89
N THR A 107 9.59 2.31 -14.86
CA THR A 107 9.64 0.84 -14.89
C THR A 107 10.16 0.30 -16.22
N LYS A 108 9.76 0.88 -17.36
CA LYS A 108 10.31 0.52 -18.69
C LYS A 108 11.80 0.82 -18.77
N VAL A 109 12.24 1.99 -18.31
CA VAL A 109 13.65 2.37 -18.28
C VAL A 109 14.46 1.42 -17.39
N THR A 110 13.97 1.11 -16.20
CA THR A 110 14.64 0.20 -15.28
C THR A 110 14.74 -1.21 -15.86
N ALA A 111 13.68 -1.72 -16.49
CA ALA A 111 13.69 -3.03 -17.14
C ALA A 111 14.72 -3.10 -18.28
N VAL A 112 14.84 -2.04 -19.08
CA VAL A 112 15.86 -1.93 -20.13
C VAL A 112 17.27 -1.90 -19.53
N LYS A 113 17.51 -1.11 -18.47
CA LYS A 113 18.81 -1.04 -17.79
C LYS A 113 19.23 -2.40 -17.21
N VAL A 114 18.28 -3.14 -16.61
CA VAL A 114 18.52 -4.48 -16.07
C VAL A 114 18.78 -5.50 -17.18
N ALA A 115 18.04 -5.43 -18.29
CA ALA A 115 18.27 -6.29 -19.46
C ALA A 115 19.67 -6.05 -20.06
N LEU A 116 20.13 -4.80 -20.07
CA LEU A 116 21.46 -4.43 -20.56
C LEU A 116 22.60 -4.90 -19.65
N SER A 117 22.43 -4.83 -18.33
CA SER A 117 23.44 -5.31 -17.38
C SER A 117 23.51 -6.84 -17.33
N SER A 118 22.41 -7.53 -17.59
CA SER A 118 22.32 -9.00 -17.56
C SER A 118 22.78 -9.69 -18.87
N GLY A 119 22.91 -8.95 -19.97
CA GLY A 119 23.28 -9.47 -21.30
C GLY A 119 24.78 -9.69 -21.56
N SER A 120 25.64 -9.65 -20.52
CA SER A 120 27.10 -9.70 -20.65
C SER A 120 27.70 -11.11 -20.82
N GLN A 121 26.89 -12.16 -20.98
CA GLN A 121 27.38 -13.50 -21.36
C GLN A 121 26.67 -14.05 -22.60
N GLY A 122 27.14 -13.60 -23.76
CA GLY A 122 27.09 -14.37 -25.00
C GLY A 122 25.75 -14.39 -25.73
N GLN A 123 25.54 -13.41 -26.62
CA GLN A 123 25.10 -13.64 -28.01
C GLN A 123 25.00 -12.31 -28.78
N ASN A 124 25.80 -12.23 -29.85
CA ASN A 124 25.68 -11.45 -31.09
C ASN A 124 24.84 -10.15 -31.12
N LEU A 125 25.57 -9.04 -31.27
CA LEU A 125 25.33 -7.89 -32.16
C LEU A 125 24.04 -7.93 -33.03
N ASP A 126 22.96 -7.31 -32.55
CA ASP A 126 21.88 -6.62 -33.31
C ASP A 126 20.59 -6.39 -32.49
N SER A 127 20.68 -6.25 -31.17
CA SER A 127 19.50 -5.87 -30.38
C SER A 127 19.37 -4.35 -30.30
N VAL A 128 18.22 -3.84 -30.75
CA VAL A 128 17.75 -2.44 -30.62
C VAL A 128 17.87 -1.90 -29.18
N LEU A 129 18.13 -2.77 -28.21
CA LEU A 129 18.28 -2.49 -26.78
C LEU A 129 19.67 -1.94 -26.41
N ALA A 130 20.74 -2.24 -27.16
CA ALA A 130 22.11 -1.83 -26.82
C ALA A 130 22.44 -0.35 -27.12
N LYS A 131 21.48 0.40 -27.66
CA LYS A 131 21.64 1.83 -27.94
C LYS A 131 21.24 2.66 -26.70
N PRO A 132 21.88 3.83 -26.44
CA PRO A 132 21.58 4.68 -25.29
C PRO A 132 20.08 5.01 -25.24
N LEU A 133 19.51 5.13 -24.03
CA LEU A 133 18.05 5.25 -23.82
C LEU A 133 17.37 6.27 -24.75
N LYS A 134 18.05 7.37 -25.08
CA LYS A 134 17.61 8.41 -26.03
C LYS A 134 17.20 7.92 -27.42
N THR A 135 17.73 6.79 -27.85
CA THR A 135 17.48 6.20 -29.18
C THR A 135 16.35 5.19 -29.17
N GLN A 136 15.82 4.84 -28.00
CA GLN A 136 14.63 4.02 -27.89
C GLN A 136 13.40 4.90 -28.13
N ALA A 137 12.51 4.46 -29.02
CA ALA A 137 11.36 5.25 -29.48
C ALA A 137 10.39 5.69 -28.34
N PHE A 138 10.45 5.04 -27.17
CA PHE A 138 9.64 5.42 -26.01
C PHE A 138 10.30 6.48 -25.10
N ALA A 139 11.59 6.76 -25.31
CA ALA A 139 12.42 7.68 -24.52
C ALA A 139 12.99 8.80 -25.40
N SER A 140 12.32 9.14 -26.49
CA SER A 140 12.60 10.39 -27.20
C SER A 140 12.18 11.58 -26.33
N PRO A 141 12.89 12.72 -26.41
CA PRO A 141 12.58 13.91 -25.60
C PRO A 141 11.14 14.37 -25.80
N ASP A 142 10.60 14.26 -27.02
CA ASP A 142 9.18 14.60 -27.31
C ASP A 142 8.19 13.70 -26.56
N LYS A 143 8.49 12.41 -26.41
CA LYS A 143 7.62 11.47 -25.70
C LYS A 143 7.68 11.65 -24.19
N VAL A 144 8.85 12.03 -23.66
CA VAL A 144 9.00 12.41 -22.26
C VAL A 144 8.26 13.74 -21.99
N ALA A 145 8.35 14.71 -22.89
CA ALA A 145 7.59 15.96 -22.80
C ALA A 145 6.08 15.70 -22.80
N GLU A 146 5.58 14.85 -23.71
CA GLU A 146 4.16 14.45 -23.75
C GLU A 146 3.72 13.79 -22.43
N LEU A 147 4.57 12.97 -21.83
CA LEU A 147 4.32 12.33 -20.54
C LEU A 147 4.26 13.37 -19.40
N VAL A 148 5.23 14.28 -19.34
CA VAL A 148 5.27 15.35 -18.33
C VAL A 148 4.05 16.26 -18.46
N GLN A 149 3.64 16.60 -19.69
CA GLN A 149 2.42 17.35 -19.95
C GLN A 149 1.17 16.61 -19.46
N LYS A 150 1.04 15.30 -19.74
CA LYS A 150 -0.08 14.49 -19.24
C LYS A 150 -0.17 14.51 -17.72
N VAL A 151 0.96 14.34 -17.02
CA VAL A 151 0.98 14.41 -15.55
C VAL A 151 0.64 15.82 -15.07
N GLY A 152 1.19 16.87 -15.71
CA GLY A 152 0.84 18.26 -15.40
C GLY A 152 -0.66 18.54 -15.55
N THR A 153 -1.30 18.03 -16.60
CA THR A 153 -2.75 18.15 -16.79
C THR A 153 -3.54 17.38 -15.73
N ALA A 154 -3.09 16.19 -15.33
CA ALA A 154 -3.72 15.42 -14.27
C ALA A 154 -3.63 16.14 -12.90
N ILE A 155 -2.50 16.78 -12.60
CA ILE A 155 -2.31 17.60 -11.39
C ILE A 155 -3.22 18.84 -11.41
N GLN A 156 -3.41 19.48 -12.57
CA GLN A 156 -4.20 20.70 -12.69
C GLN A 156 -5.71 20.45 -12.80
N GLN A 157 -6.14 19.32 -13.36
CA GLN A 157 -7.56 19.07 -13.63
C GLN A 157 -8.15 17.96 -12.77
N ASP A 158 -7.47 16.82 -12.61
CA ASP A 158 -8.07 15.63 -12.02
C ASP A 158 -7.81 15.52 -10.52
N LEU A 159 -6.61 15.89 -10.07
CA LEU A 159 -6.29 15.97 -8.65
C LEU A 159 -7.20 16.95 -7.89
N PRO A 160 -7.49 18.17 -8.38
CA PRO A 160 -8.37 19.09 -7.68
C PRO A 160 -9.81 18.58 -7.61
N LYS A 161 -10.32 17.93 -8.67
CA LYS A 161 -11.64 17.26 -8.65
C LYS A 161 -11.70 16.20 -7.56
N ALA A 162 -10.64 15.40 -7.41
CA ALA A 162 -10.54 14.41 -6.33
C ALA A 162 -10.48 15.07 -4.94
N MET A 163 -9.79 16.20 -4.80
CA MET A 163 -9.72 16.95 -3.54
C MET A 163 -11.07 17.59 -3.18
N THR A 164 -11.81 18.13 -4.14
CA THR A 164 -13.17 18.64 -3.90
C THR A 164 -14.08 17.54 -3.37
N LYS A 165 -13.99 16.32 -3.93
CA LYS A 165 -14.73 15.16 -3.42
C LYS A 165 -14.28 14.78 -2.01
N LEU A 166 -12.97 14.73 -1.74
CA LEU A 166 -12.44 14.47 -0.40
C LEU A 166 -12.99 15.46 0.63
N MET A 167 -13.04 16.75 0.29
CA MET A 167 -13.61 17.81 1.13
C MET A 167 -15.11 17.68 1.36
N LEU A 168 -15.85 17.18 0.36
CA LEU A 168 -17.31 16.97 0.46
C LEU A 168 -17.65 15.80 1.39
N TYR A 169 -16.89 14.70 1.33
CA TYR A 169 -17.14 13.52 2.16
C TYR A 169 -16.58 13.66 3.58
N LEU A 170 -15.40 14.28 3.73
CA LEU A 170 -14.70 14.43 5.01
C LEU A 170 -14.71 15.89 5.45
N GLN A 171 -15.50 16.20 6.47
CA GLN A 171 -15.65 17.56 6.99
C GLN A 171 -14.46 18.00 7.87
N ASN A 172 -13.77 17.05 8.50
CA ASN A 172 -12.67 17.35 9.41
C ASN A 172 -11.37 17.69 8.64
N PRO A 173 -10.81 18.91 8.79
CA PRO A 173 -9.60 19.32 8.08
C PRO A 173 -8.37 18.48 8.42
N SER A 174 -8.24 18.02 9.67
CA SER A 174 -7.12 17.18 10.11
C SER A 174 -7.12 15.83 9.40
N THR A 175 -8.29 15.21 9.25
CA THR A 175 -8.43 13.93 8.53
C THR A 175 -8.09 14.08 7.06
N ARG A 176 -8.50 15.19 6.43
CA ARG A 176 -8.13 15.49 5.03
C ARG A 176 -6.63 15.64 4.86
N LEU A 177 -5.96 16.36 5.77
CA LEU A 177 -4.51 16.52 5.77
C LEU A 177 -3.77 15.19 5.93
N ILE A 178 -4.25 14.31 6.80
CA ILE A 178 -3.67 12.98 7.01
C ILE A 178 -3.74 12.14 5.73
N ILE A 179 -4.83 12.21 4.97
CA ILE A 179 -5.00 11.46 3.72
C ILE A 179 -4.21 12.11 2.57
N PHE A 180 -4.17 13.44 2.50
CA PHE A 180 -3.52 14.16 1.41
C PHE A 180 -1.99 14.14 1.50
N LYS A 181 -1.41 14.19 2.71
CA LYS A 181 0.05 14.24 2.89
C LYS A 181 0.78 13.07 2.19
N PRO A 182 0.35 11.79 2.31
CA PRO A 182 0.89 10.69 1.53
C PRO A 182 0.74 10.88 0.01
N ILE A 183 -0.39 11.39 -0.46
CA ILE A 183 -0.62 11.66 -1.89
C ILE A 183 0.41 12.68 -2.40
N LYS A 184 0.60 13.79 -1.66
CA LYS A 184 1.61 14.82 -1.96
C LYS A 184 3.02 14.21 -2.00
N SER A 185 3.40 13.43 -0.99
CA SER A 185 4.73 12.79 -0.91
C SER A 185 4.98 11.91 -2.13
N ASN A 186 4.04 11.02 -2.45
CA ASN A 186 4.17 10.10 -3.58
C ASN A 186 4.30 10.83 -4.92
N ILE A 187 3.55 11.91 -5.14
CA ILE A 187 3.64 12.71 -6.37
C ILE A 187 5.02 13.37 -6.48
N VAL A 188 5.49 13.99 -5.40
CA VAL A 188 6.80 14.65 -5.37
C VAL A 188 7.94 13.64 -5.57
N GLU A 189 7.87 12.49 -4.91
CA GLU A 189 8.86 11.40 -5.06
C GLU A 189 8.92 10.87 -6.49
N ALA A 190 7.77 10.69 -7.16
CA ALA A 190 7.74 10.28 -8.56
C ALA A 190 8.41 11.31 -9.49
N HIS A 191 8.21 12.61 -9.23
CA HIS A 191 8.88 13.68 -9.98
C HIS A 191 10.39 13.69 -9.71
N ILE A 192 10.83 13.50 -8.47
CA ILE A 192 12.25 13.41 -8.12
C ILE A 192 12.90 12.21 -8.84
N GLN A 193 12.24 11.06 -8.84
CA GLN A 193 12.73 9.86 -9.55
C GLN A 193 12.87 10.13 -11.05
N LEU A 194 11.86 10.72 -11.69
CA LEU A 194 11.95 11.09 -13.10
C LEU A 194 13.09 12.10 -13.33
N GLN A 195 13.20 13.15 -12.52
CA GLN A 195 14.24 14.17 -12.68
C GLN A 195 15.66 13.58 -12.54
N SER A 196 15.87 12.69 -11.56
CA SER A 196 17.16 12.00 -11.41
C SER A 196 17.52 11.14 -12.63
N LEU A 197 16.52 10.46 -13.21
CA LEU A 197 16.68 9.67 -14.43
C LEU A 197 17.01 10.58 -15.62
N LEU A 198 16.29 11.70 -15.76
CA LEU A 198 16.55 12.66 -16.83
C LEU A 198 17.95 13.27 -16.74
N ASN A 199 18.39 13.66 -15.54
CA ASN A 199 19.74 14.21 -15.32
C ASN A 199 20.85 13.19 -15.63
N SER A 200 20.58 11.89 -15.50
CA SER A 200 21.57 10.85 -15.79
C SER A 200 21.67 10.51 -17.28
N GLU A 201 20.58 10.68 -18.04
CA GLU A 201 20.49 10.20 -19.41
C GLU A 201 20.44 11.33 -20.45
N TYR A 202 19.97 12.54 -20.15
CA TYR A 202 19.67 13.61 -21.12
C TYR A 202 20.60 14.83 -20.98
N SER A 203 20.74 15.62 -22.05
CA SER A 203 21.50 16.88 -22.01
C SER A 203 20.69 18.00 -21.36
N ALA A 204 21.38 19.06 -20.90
CA ALA A 204 20.71 20.21 -20.27
C ALA A 204 19.69 20.91 -21.20
N GLU A 205 19.95 20.91 -22.52
CA GLU A 205 19.06 21.50 -23.53
C GLU A 205 17.78 20.67 -23.72
N GLU A 206 17.90 19.33 -23.69
CA GLU A 206 16.77 18.40 -23.78
C GLU A 206 15.90 18.45 -22.51
N ILE A 207 16.52 18.62 -21.34
CA ILE A 207 15.78 18.76 -20.07
C ILE A 207 14.97 20.06 -20.05
N GLN A 208 15.51 21.14 -20.62
CA GLN A 208 14.78 22.40 -20.76
C GLN A 208 13.60 22.28 -21.74
N SER A 209 13.75 21.53 -22.84
CA SER A 209 12.66 21.33 -23.80
C SER A 209 11.52 20.45 -23.27
N ILE A 210 11.81 19.54 -22.35
CA ILE A 210 10.79 18.70 -21.68
C ILE A 210 9.85 19.53 -20.78
N GLY A 211 10.29 20.69 -20.29
CA GLY A 211 9.42 21.63 -19.57
C GLY A 211 8.91 21.10 -18.22
N MET A 212 9.75 20.39 -17.46
CA MET A 212 9.37 19.86 -16.15
C MET A 212 9.28 20.98 -15.11
N LEU A 213 8.19 21.00 -14.33
CA LEU A 213 8.00 21.91 -13.21
C LEU A 213 9.11 21.71 -12.17
N SER A 214 9.59 22.80 -11.58
CA SER A 214 10.53 22.72 -10.46
C SER A 214 9.86 22.03 -9.26
N ILE A 215 10.64 21.32 -8.44
CA ILE A 215 10.10 20.63 -7.26
C ILE A 215 9.45 21.64 -6.30
N SER A 216 10.02 22.85 -6.17
CA SER A 216 9.45 23.91 -5.33
C SER A 216 8.11 24.41 -5.84
N ASP A 217 7.96 24.60 -7.15
CA ASP A 217 6.70 25.06 -7.75
C ASP A 217 5.63 23.96 -7.71
N LEU A 218 6.04 22.70 -7.88
CA LEU A 218 5.15 21.56 -7.70
C LEU A 218 4.63 21.48 -6.26
N GLN A 219 5.51 21.66 -5.28
CA GLN A 219 5.12 21.65 -3.87
C GLN A 219 4.14 22.78 -3.55
N SER A 220 4.40 24.00 -4.02
CA SER A 220 3.51 25.15 -3.80
C SER A 220 2.16 24.95 -4.49
N GLN A 221 2.14 24.41 -5.70
CA GLN A 221 0.92 24.06 -6.41
C GLN A 221 0.11 23.00 -5.64
N LEU A 222 0.74 21.96 -5.12
CA LEU A 222 0.07 20.93 -4.33
C LEU A 222 -0.43 21.47 -2.98
N ASP A 223 0.31 22.38 -2.34
CA ASP A 223 -0.11 23.03 -1.09
C ASP A 223 -1.33 23.93 -1.27
N SER A 224 -1.55 24.48 -2.47
CA SER A 224 -2.74 25.28 -2.78
C SER A 224 -4.05 24.48 -2.89
N LEU A 225 -3.98 23.14 -2.93
CA LEU A 225 -5.14 22.27 -3.17
C LEU A 225 -5.89 21.87 -1.89
N LEU A 226 -5.43 22.32 -0.71
CA LEU A 226 -6.03 21.99 0.59
C LEU A 226 -6.52 23.20 1.38
#